data_AF-A0A2V5UUB6-F1
#
_entry.id   AF-A0A2V5UUB6-F1
#
_cell.length_a   1.000
_cell.length_b   1.000
_cell.length_c   1.000
_cell.angle_alpha   90.00
_cell.angle_beta   90.00
_cell.angle_gamma   90.00
#
_symmetry.space_group_name_H-M   'P 1'
#
loop_
_entity.id
_entity.type
_entity.pdbx_description
1 polymer ?
#
loop_
_entity_poly.entity_id
_entity_poly.type
_entity_poly.pdbx_seq_one_letter_code
_entity_poly.pdbx_strand_id
1 'polypeptide(L)'
;MEGVTVDTVREMESADWASLSDEELLERRISTLGLQLQGTALEPLIQQLYAELTAHGLVFHPPTHIGDEWFVPIGIPAIFIPFFLVHDRLRALERTMMLEVEGETPEWFMKLMRHEAAHAYSYAYQLQRKKKWQRCFGHTSREETPDTYRPRPFSRSYVVHLEDWYAQSHPDEDFAETFAVWLTPGLDWRKDYAGWPALRKLEYVDELMRSLAGRLPVHTPTYRVADYDCLNVKLKTYYARKRKLNEDTYPDFYDADLRQLFAAPAGIKASAYLRRQRRRLLNAVCQWTNEKKFPVNQLLARLTRRCDELGLHVLNDDPQQDFRVTAFITTLVMNYLFTGRFKRTK
;
A
#
# COMPACT_ATOMS: atom_id res chain seq x y z
N MET A 1 20.39 49.44 25.23
CA MET A 1 21.01 48.14 24.90
C MET A 1 20.00 47.08 25.23
N GLU A 2 19.08 46.86 24.30
CA GLU A 2 18.03 45.85 24.39
C GLU A 2 18.63 44.49 24.05
N GLY A 3 18.46 43.54 24.96
CA GLY A 3 18.75 42.13 24.70
C GLY A 3 17.57 41.52 23.97
N VAL A 4 17.76 41.27 22.67
CA VAL A 4 16.85 40.44 21.87
C VAL A 4 16.90 39.02 22.45
N THR A 5 15.79 38.61 23.06
CA THR A 5 15.57 37.25 23.56
C THR A 5 15.51 36.27 22.40
N VAL A 6 16.31 35.21 22.50
CA VAL A 6 16.44 34.12 21.53
C VAL A 6 15.11 33.39 21.26
N ASP A 7 14.10 33.55 22.12
CA ASP A 7 12.76 32.99 21.94
C ASP A 7 11.92 33.69 20.87
N THR A 8 12.20 34.96 20.53
CA THR A 8 11.42 35.70 19.53
C THR A 8 11.81 35.33 18.09
N VAL A 9 12.88 34.55 17.91
CA VAL A 9 13.39 34.13 16.58
C VAL A 9 12.89 32.73 16.18
N ARG A 10 12.24 31.98 17.10
CA ARG A 10 11.62 30.68 16.77
C ARG A 10 10.17 30.77 16.29
N GLU A 11 9.52 31.92 16.47
CA GLU A 11 8.13 32.17 16.08
C GLU A 11 7.98 32.98 14.78
N MET A 12 9.07 33.28 14.06
CA MET A 12 9.01 34.00 12.78
C MET A 12 9.66 33.16 11.67
N GLU A 13 8.83 32.87 10.67
CA GLU A 13 9.10 32.09 9.44
C GLU A 13 8.89 30.56 9.48
N SER A 14 7.77 30.08 10.04
CA SER A 14 7.06 29.06 9.26
C SER A 14 6.42 29.80 8.07
N ALA A 15 7.19 30.02 7.01
CA ALA A 15 6.58 30.31 5.71
C ALA A 15 5.46 29.28 5.55
N ASP A 16 4.22 29.73 5.34
CA ASP A 16 3.06 28.86 5.26
C ASP A 16 3.30 27.86 4.12
N TRP A 17 3.89 26.72 4.46
CA TRP A 17 4.36 25.75 3.50
C TRP A 17 3.16 25.19 2.71
N ALA A 18 1.95 25.32 3.27
CA ALA A 18 0.73 24.93 2.61
C ALA A 18 0.46 25.77 1.35
N SER A 19 0.96 27.01 1.31
CA SER A 19 0.82 27.95 0.19
C SER A 19 1.89 27.82 -0.90
N LEU A 20 2.97 27.08 -0.64
CA LEU A 20 4.08 26.90 -1.58
C LEU A 20 3.65 26.13 -2.84
N SER A 21 4.31 26.41 -3.97
CA SER A 21 4.16 25.60 -5.18
C SER A 21 4.64 24.17 -4.94
N ASP A 22 4.29 23.22 -5.82
CA ASP A 22 4.78 21.85 -5.71
C ASP A 22 6.32 21.82 -5.74
N GLU A 23 6.95 22.59 -6.63
CA GLU A 23 8.41 22.67 -6.76
C GLU A 23 9.09 23.19 -5.50
N GLU A 24 8.53 24.23 -4.88
CA GLU A 24 9.05 24.81 -3.64
C GLU A 24 8.84 23.89 -2.44
N LEU A 25 7.66 23.27 -2.35
CA LEU A 25 7.32 22.34 -1.27
C LEU A 25 8.19 21.09 -1.32
N LEU A 26 8.48 20.56 -2.51
CA LEU A 26 9.36 19.40 -2.70
C LEU A 26 10.77 19.60 -2.13
N GLU A 27 11.26 20.84 -2.06
CA GLU A 27 12.59 21.15 -1.51
C GLU A 27 12.61 21.23 0.04
N ARG A 28 11.45 21.22 0.69
CA ARG A 28 11.32 21.19 2.16
C ARG A 28 11.57 19.79 2.73
N ARG A 29 12.07 19.75 3.97
CA ARG A 29 12.17 18.51 4.76
C ARG A 29 10.85 18.25 5.47
N ILE A 30 10.38 17.00 5.49
CA ILE A 30 9.10 16.65 6.11
C ILE A 30 9.09 17.04 7.59
N SER A 31 10.19 16.80 8.31
CA SER A 31 10.35 17.17 9.73
C SER A 31 10.25 18.68 10.02
N THR A 32 10.43 19.55 9.01
CA THR A 32 10.33 21.01 9.17
C THR A 32 8.91 21.56 8.99
N LEU A 33 7.95 20.71 8.61
CA LEU A 33 6.57 21.13 8.34
C LEU A 33 5.71 21.28 9.62
N GLY A 34 6.24 20.88 10.79
CA GLY A 34 5.54 21.05 12.07
C GLY A 34 4.25 20.21 12.20
N LEU A 35 4.20 19.05 11.55
CA LEU A 35 2.99 18.21 11.48
C LEU A 35 2.63 17.62 12.84
N GLN A 36 1.32 17.58 13.13
CA GLN A 36 0.74 17.02 14.34
C GLN A 36 -0.55 16.27 14.00
N LEU A 37 -0.88 15.21 14.75
CA LEU A 37 -2.14 14.47 14.55
C LEU A 37 -3.32 15.16 15.26
N GLN A 38 -3.05 15.79 16.40
CA GLN A 38 -4.03 16.51 17.20
C GLN A 38 -4.59 17.72 16.43
N GLY A 39 -5.90 17.94 16.54
CA GLY A 39 -6.60 19.02 15.86
C GLY A 39 -6.82 18.78 14.36
N THR A 40 -6.46 17.61 13.83
CA THR A 40 -6.68 17.26 12.41
C THR A 40 -7.95 16.43 12.22
N ALA A 41 -8.39 16.28 10.96
CA ALA A 41 -9.49 15.40 10.59
C ALA A 41 -9.23 13.90 10.90
N LEU A 42 -7.98 13.52 11.19
CA LEU A 42 -7.61 12.14 11.56
C LEU A 42 -7.91 11.83 13.02
N GLU A 43 -7.92 12.82 13.90
CA GLU A 43 -8.09 12.60 15.34
C GLU A 43 -9.40 11.86 15.68
N PRO A 44 -10.57 12.23 15.11
CA PRO A 44 -11.80 11.46 15.34
C PRO A 44 -11.73 10.00 14.86
N LEU A 45 -11.00 9.72 13.78
CA LEU A 45 -10.84 8.36 13.25
C LEU A 45 -9.92 7.51 14.14
N ILE A 46 -8.87 8.11 14.68
CA ILE A 46 -8.01 7.47 15.69
C ILE A 46 -8.82 7.13 16.94
N GLN A 47 -9.64 8.08 17.42
CA GLN A 47 -10.53 7.84 18.57
C GLN A 47 -11.58 6.77 18.26
N GLN A 48 -12.04 6.65 17.01
CA GLN A 48 -12.93 5.58 16.60
C GLN A 48 -12.26 4.22 16.79
N LEU A 49 -11.02 4.02 16.31
CA LEU A 49 -10.30 2.76 16.54
C LEU A 49 -10.21 2.46 18.05
N TYR A 50 -9.86 3.45 18.87
CA TYR A 50 -9.74 3.25 20.31
C TYR A 50 -11.07 2.88 20.97
N ALA A 51 -12.17 3.49 20.54
CA ALA A 51 -13.51 3.13 20.98
C ALA A 51 -13.88 1.69 20.58
N GLU A 52 -13.54 1.27 19.35
CA GLU A 52 -13.74 -0.10 18.88
C GLU A 52 -12.97 -1.12 19.75
N LEU A 53 -11.69 -0.86 20.03
CA LEU A 53 -10.88 -1.69 20.93
C LEU A 53 -11.47 -1.76 22.35
N THR A 54 -11.88 -0.61 22.91
CA THR A 54 -12.49 -0.53 24.24
C THR A 54 -13.84 -1.25 24.30
N ALA A 55 -14.64 -1.22 23.25
CA ALA A 55 -15.91 -1.96 23.19
C ALA A 55 -15.71 -3.48 23.32
N HIS A 56 -14.54 -3.99 22.94
CA HIS A 56 -14.13 -5.38 23.13
C HIS A 56 -13.42 -5.64 24.48
N GLY A 57 -13.40 -4.65 25.39
CA GLY A 57 -12.75 -4.74 26.70
C GLY A 57 -11.23 -4.71 26.64
N LEU A 58 -10.65 -4.34 25.49
CA LEU A 58 -9.21 -4.24 25.32
C LEU A 58 -8.72 -2.90 25.85
N VAL A 59 -7.78 -2.94 26.79
CA VAL A 59 -7.25 -1.76 27.50
C VAL A 59 -6.01 -1.17 26.83
N PHE A 60 -5.42 -1.87 25.87
CA PHE A 60 -4.26 -1.41 25.13
C PHE A 60 -4.71 -0.60 23.92
N HIS A 61 -4.44 0.71 23.94
CA HIS A 61 -4.60 1.60 22.79
C HIS A 61 -3.21 1.87 22.21
N PRO A 62 -2.89 1.32 21.01
CA PRO A 62 -1.59 1.54 20.39
C PRO A 62 -1.33 3.03 20.18
N PRO A 63 -0.22 3.59 20.69
CA PRO A 63 0.14 4.98 20.40
C PRO A 63 0.26 5.21 18.90
N THR A 64 -0.19 6.37 18.43
CA THR A 64 -0.10 6.79 17.03
C THR A 64 0.97 7.85 16.84
N HIS A 65 1.81 7.67 15.82
CA HIS A 65 2.86 8.60 15.41
C HIS A 65 2.74 8.94 13.93
N ILE A 66 3.42 10.01 13.51
CA ILE A 66 3.52 10.36 12.08
C ILE A 66 4.72 9.64 11.49
N GLY A 67 4.51 8.92 10.39
CA GLY A 67 5.52 8.21 9.63
C GLY A 67 5.52 8.59 8.16
N ASP A 68 6.37 7.94 7.37
CA ASP A 68 6.46 8.09 5.92
C ASP A 68 5.54 7.13 5.14
N GLU A 69 5.13 6.04 5.77
CA GLU A 69 4.14 5.06 5.30
C GLU A 69 3.30 4.50 6.47
N TRP A 70 2.32 3.63 6.17
CA TRP A 70 1.61 2.85 7.18
C TRP A 70 2.49 1.71 7.65
N PHE A 71 2.77 1.64 8.94
CA PHE A 71 3.50 0.51 9.53
C PHE A 71 3.44 0.48 11.05
N VAL A 72 3.83 -0.68 11.60
CA VAL A 72 4.22 -0.85 13.01
C VAL A 72 5.69 -1.30 13.06
N PRO A 73 6.61 -0.53 13.69
CA PRO A 73 8.00 -0.93 13.75
C PRO A 73 8.18 -2.24 14.50
N ILE A 74 9.12 -3.07 14.03
CA ILE A 74 9.36 -4.40 14.61
C ILE A 74 9.62 -4.29 16.11
N GLY A 75 8.73 -4.91 16.89
CA GLY A 75 8.84 -4.97 18.35
C GLY A 75 8.36 -3.71 19.09
N ILE A 76 7.95 -2.65 18.38
CA ILE A 76 7.39 -1.43 18.97
C ILE A 76 5.90 -1.41 18.68
N PRO A 77 5.04 -1.57 19.70
CA PRO A 77 3.60 -1.64 19.49
C PRO A 77 2.99 -0.25 19.33
N ALA A 78 3.36 0.46 18.26
CA ALA A 78 2.87 1.79 17.93
C ALA A 78 2.60 1.90 16.43
N ILE A 79 1.53 2.59 16.05
CA ILE A 79 1.06 2.74 14.67
C ILE A 79 1.63 4.03 14.08
N PHE A 80 2.23 3.92 12.90
CA PHE A 80 2.71 5.07 12.14
C PHE A 80 1.74 5.39 11.02
N ILE A 81 1.26 6.63 11.01
CA ILE A 81 0.31 7.16 10.04
C ILE A 81 1.09 8.03 9.05
N PRO A 82 0.94 7.83 7.72
CA PRO A 82 1.66 8.62 6.74
C PRO A 82 1.45 10.13 6.87
N PHE A 83 2.53 10.89 6.83
CA PHE A 83 2.55 12.34 6.99
C PHE A 83 1.64 13.05 5.98
N PHE A 84 1.50 12.51 4.77
CA PHE A 84 0.69 13.13 3.72
C PHE A 84 -0.80 13.15 4.04
N LEU A 85 -1.29 12.31 4.96
CA LEU A 85 -2.69 12.31 5.40
C LEU A 85 -3.01 13.44 6.38
N VAL A 86 -1.99 14.06 6.99
CA VAL A 86 -2.15 15.04 8.07
C VAL A 86 -2.71 16.37 7.57
N HIS A 87 -2.55 16.70 6.28
CA HIS A 87 -2.96 17.97 5.71
C HIS A 87 -3.33 17.89 4.22
N ASP A 88 -4.37 18.59 3.79
CA ASP A 88 -4.91 18.53 2.41
C ASP A 88 -3.89 18.92 1.33
N ARG A 89 -3.02 19.90 1.62
CA ARG A 89 -1.92 20.26 0.71
C ARG A 89 -0.98 19.09 0.42
N LEU A 90 -0.69 18.27 1.43
CA LEU A 90 0.19 17.11 1.29
C LEU A 90 -0.54 15.95 0.60
N ARG A 91 -1.85 15.78 0.83
CA ARG A 91 -2.68 14.85 0.05
C ARG A 91 -2.69 15.21 -1.43
N ALA A 92 -2.79 16.50 -1.75
CA ALA A 92 -2.71 16.97 -3.13
C ALA A 92 -1.34 16.67 -3.74
N LEU A 93 -0.25 16.93 -3.01
CA LEU A 93 1.10 16.60 -3.47
C LEU A 93 1.30 15.10 -3.67
N GLU A 94 0.86 14.28 -2.70
CA GLU A 94 0.89 12.82 -2.78
C GLU A 94 0.16 12.34 -4.02
N ARG A 95 -1.05 12.83 -4.28
CA ARG A 95 -1.81 12.50 -5.49
C ARG A 95 -1.08 12.89 -6.77
N THR A 96 -0.45 14.06 -6.83
CA THR A 96 0.34 14.48 -7.99
C THR A 96 1.55 13.56 -8.19
N MET A 97 2.23 13.20 -7.11
CA MET A 97 3.49 12.45 -7.16
C MET A 97 3.29 10.94 -7.32
N MET A 98 2.21 10.40 -6.76
CA MET A 98 1.95 8.97 -6.59
C MET A 98 0.67 8.48 -7.28
N LEU A 99 -0.16 9.39 -7.83
CA LEU A 99 -1.45 9.12 -8.49
C LEU A 99 -2.57 8.62 -7.57
N GLU A 100 -2.23 8.27 -6.33
CA GLU A 100 -3.14 7.82 -5.29
C GLU A 100 -2.73 8.40 -3.93
N VAL A 101 -3.66 8.37 -2.99
CA VAL A 101 -3.42 8.76 -1.60
C VAL A 101 -3.96 7.63 -0.74
N GLU A 102 -3.07 6.75 -0.29
CA GLU A 102 -3.42 5.56 0.49
C GLU A 102 -4.05 5.96 1.83
N GLY A 103 -5.25 5.43 2.11
CA GLY A 103 -5.99 5.77 3.33
C GLY A 103 -6.66 7.15 3.28
N GLU A 104 -6.89 7.70 2.08
CA GLU A 104 -7.50 9.03 1.94
C GLU A 104 -8.91 9.12 2.52
N THR A 105 -9.77 8.14 2.22
CA THR A 105 -11.15 8.15 2.70
C THR A 105 -11.24 7.61 4.13
N PRO A 106 -12.22 8.05 4.94
CA PRO A 106 -12.43 7.51 6.29
C PRO A 106 -12.55 5.99 6.32
N GLU A 107 -13.22 5.39 5.34
CA GLU A 107 -13.41 3.93 5.26
C GLU A 107 -12.07 3.22 5.04
N TRP A 108 -11.25 3.71 4.12
CA TRP A 108 -9.95 3.10 3.84
C TRP A 108 -8.95 3.35 4.97
N PHE A 109 -8.94 4.55 5.54
CA PHE A 109 -8.16 4.87 6.74
C PHE A 109 -8.48 3.89 7.87
N MET A 110 -9.77 3.64 8.14
CA MET A 110 -10.16 2.71 9.19
C MET A 110 -9.79 1.25 8.86
N LYS A 111 -9.78 0.85 7.58
CA LYS A 111 -9.27 -0.47 7.20
C LYS A 111 -7.79 -0.63 7.57
N LEU A 112 -6.97 0.36 7.25
CA LEU A 112 -5.53 0.36 7.52
C LEU A 112 -5.25 0.46 9.02
N MET A 113 -5.92 1.36 9.74
CA MET A 113 -5.78 1.49 11.19
C MET A 113 -6.08 0.18 11.95
N ARG A 114 -7.14 -0.55 11.56
CA ARG A 114 -7.47 -1.84 12.20
C ARG A 114 -6.43 -2.91 11.87
N HIS A 115 -5.89 -2.89 10.65
CA HIS A 115 -4.82 -3.78 10.22
C HIS A 115 -3.54 -3.51 11.04
N GLU A 116 -3.07 -2.26 11.10
CA GLU A 116 -1.90 -1.88 11.89
C GLU A 116 -2.08 -2.13 13.40
N ALA A 117 -3.29 -1.93 13.92
CA ALA A 117 -3.60 -2.28 15.30
C ALA A 117 -3.32 -3.77 15.59
N ALA A 118 -3.58 -4.66 14.64
CA ALA A 118 -3.26 -6.07 14.82
C ALA A 118 -1.76 -6.31 15.00
N HIS A 119 -0.91 -5.69 14.17
CA HIS A 119 0.55 -5.78 14.33
C HIS A 119 1.00 -5.22 15.67
N ALA A 120 0.46 -4.08 16.09
CA ALA A 120 0.75 -3.51 17.40
C ALA A 120 0.37 -4.48 18.54
N TYR A 121 -0.78 -5.15 18.45
CA TYR A 121 -1.20 -6.18 19.41
C TYR A 121 -0.29 -7.41 19.38
N SER A 122 0.14 -7.82 18.19
CA SER A 122 1.09 -8.93 18.02
C SER A 122 2.38 -8.66 18.80
N TYR A 123 2.96 -7.46 18.67
CA TYR A 123 4.16 -7.10 19.43
C TYR A 123 3.90 -6.87 20.92
N ALA A 124 2.82 -6.16 21.27
CA ALA A 124 2.49 -5.82 22.66
C ALA A 124 2.25 -7.05 23.54
N TYR A 125 1.64 -8.10 22.99
CA TYR A 125 1.26 -9.33 23.68
C TYR A 125 2.07 -10.57 23.25
N GLN A 126 3.05 -10.39 22.36
CA GLN A 126 3.88 -11.45 21.77
C GLN A 126 3.05 -12.61 21.21
N LEU A 127 1.98 -12.28 20.47
CA LEU A 127 0.97 -13.25 20.02
C LEU A 127 1.55 -14.31 19.08
N GLN A 128 2.48 -13.92 18.21
CA GLN A 128 3.18 -14.79 17.26
C GLN A 128 4.00 -15.92 17.94
N ARG A 129 4.31 -15.78 19.24
CA ARG A 129 5.00 -16.84 20.02
C ARG A 129 4.04 -17.93 20.51
N LYS A 130 2.73 -17.71 20.46
CA LYS A 130 1.73 -18.66 20.98
C LYS A 130 1.58 -19.83 20.01
N LYS A 131 1.68 -21.07 20.53
CA LYS A 131 1.51 -22.30 19.72
C LYS A 131 0.17 -22.37 18.97
N LYS A 132 -0.92 -21.88 19.56
CA LYS A 132 -2.24 -21.87 18.90
C LYS A 132 -2.28 -20.87 17.74
N TRP A 133 -1.61 -19.72 17.89
CA TRP A 133 -1.44 -18.74 16.83
C TRP A 133 -0.68 -19.34 15.65
N GLN A 134 0.46 -19.99 15.92
CA GLN A 134 1.30 -20.61 14.87
C GLN A 134 0.55 -21.73 14.12
N ARG A 135 -0.31 -22.49 14.79
CA ARG A 135 -1.16 -23.49 14.13
C ARG A 135 -2.25 -22.88 13.24
N CYS A 136 -2.72 -21.68 13.55
CA CYS A 136 -3.77 -21.00 12.79
C CYS A 136 -3.22 -20.25 11.57
N PHE A 137 -2.08 -19.56 11.73
CA PHE A 137 -1.55 -18.65 10.72
C PHE A 137 -0.24 -19.13 10.08
N GLY A 138 0.58 -19.88 10.81
CA GLY A 138 1.89 -20.36 10.37
C GLY A 138 3.04 -19.82 11.22
N HIS A 139 4.28 -20.11 10.84
CA HIS A 139 5.48 -19.57 11.47
C HIS A 139 5.92 -18.28 10.77
N THR A 140 6.38 -17.30 11.55
CA THR A 140 6.77 -15.95 11.07
C THR A 140 8.28 -15.85 10.83
N SER A 141 8.92 -16.91 10.35
CA SER A 141 10.37 -16.88 10.13
C SER A 141 10.69 -16.22 8.78
N ARG A 142 11.65 -15.30 8.78
CA ARG A 142 12.09 -14.60 7.57
C ARG A 142 12.67 -15.56 6.53
N GLU A 143 13.27 -16.67 6.96
CA GLU A 143 13.83 -17.70 6.08
C GLU A 143 12.76 -18.46 5.29
N GLU A 144 11.54 -18.58 5.84
CA GLU A 144 10.41 -19.26 5.20
C GLU A 144 9.49 -18.30 4.42
N THR A 145 9.75 -17.00 4.50
CA THR A 145 8.92 -15.96 3.87
C THR A 145 9.50 -15.57 2.51
N PRO A 146 8.82 -15.88 1.40
CA PRO A 146 9.32 -15.49 0.09
C PRO A 146 9.22 -13.98 -0.11
N ASP A 147 10.18 -13.38 -0.83
CA ASP A 147 10.19 -11.94 -1.17
C ASP A 147 8.98 -11.47 -1.99
N THR A 148 8.19 -12.41 -2.53
CA THR A 148 6.94 -12.15 -3.26
C THR A 148 5.94 -13.26 -2.96
N TYR A 149 4.66 -12.92 -2.83
CA TYR A 149 3.58 -13.89 -2.64
C TYR A 149 2.75 -14.05 -3.92
N ARG A 150 2.22 -15.25 -4.14
CA ARG A 150 1.30 -15.54 -5.26
C ARG A 150 -0.08 -15.83 -4.68
N PRO A 151 -1.01 -14.86 -4.76
CA PRO A 151 -2.32 -15.06 -4.18
C PRO A 151 -3.08 -16.16 -4.93
N ARG A 152 -3.91 -16.88 -4.21
CA ARG A 152 -4.88 -17.84 -4.74
C ARG A 152 -6.26 -17.19 -4.65
N PRO A 153 -6.78 -16.58 -5.74
CA PRO A 153 -7.93 -15.67 -5.67
C PRO A 153 -9.22 -16.27 -5.13
N PHE A 154 -9.39 -17.59 -5.27
CA PHE A 154 -10.59 -18.31 -4.84
C PHE A 154 -10.39 -19.09 -3.53
N SER A 155 -9.25 -18.89 -2.86
CA SER A 155 -8.99 -19.51 -1.57
C SER A 155 -9.96 -18.95 -0.54
N ARG A 156 -10.76 -19.84 0.05
CA ARG A 156 -11.64 -19.53 1.19
C ARG A 156 -10.94 -19.66 2.54
N SER A 157 -9.63 -19.95 2.54
CA SER A 157 -8.83 -20.12 3.75
C SER A 157 -8.38 -18.79 4.37
N TYR A 158 -8.63 -17.68 3.70
CA TYR A 158 -8.23 -16.34 4.12
C TYR A 158 -9.44 -15.41 4.13
N VAL A 159 -9.39 -14.41 5.00
CA VAL A 159 -10.34 -13.30 4.95
C VAL A 159 -10.01 -12.38 3.77
N VAL A 160 -10.91 -11.44 3.48
CA VAL A 160 -10.72 -10.42 2.44
C VAL A 160 -11.01 -9.07 3.07
N HIS A 161 -9.97 -8.28 3.33
CA HIS A 161 -10.10 -6.97 3.98
C HIS A 161 -9.44 -5.86 3.15
N LEU A 162 -8.13 -5.94 2.98
CA LEU A 162 -7.38 -5.15 2.01
C LEU A 162 -7.37 -5.83 0.63
N GLU A 163 -6.93 -5.07 -0.38
CA GLU A 163 -6.90 -5.51 -1.77
C GLU A 163 -5.79 -6.57 -2.01
N ASP A 164 -5.66 -7.05 -3.25
CA ASP A 164 -4.62 -7.98 -3.70
C ASP A 164 -4.46 -9.29 -2.90
N TRP A 165 -5.51 -9.69 -2.18
CA TRP A 165 -5.50 -10.86 -1.29
C TRP A 165 -4.35 -10.80 -0.26
N TYR A 166 -4.14 -9.61 0.31
CA TYR A 166 -3.01 -9.30 1.18
C TYR A 166 -2.83 -10.27 2.35
N ALA A 167 -3.92 -10.83 2.88
CA ALA A 167 -3.91 -11.90 3.89
C ALA A 167 -3.08 -13.15 3.51
N GLN A 168 -2.80 -13.36 2.22
CA GLN A 168 -2.02 -14.51 1.73
C GLN A 168 -0.51 -14.21 1.65
N SER A 169 -0.09 -12.98 1.96
CA SER A 169 1.28 -12.54 1.73
C SER A 169 2.25 -13.08 2.77
N HIS A 170 1.83 -13.15 4.04
CA HIS A 170 2.63 -13.64 5.15
C HIS A 170 1.73 -14.00 6.35
N PRO A 171 2.11 -14.92 7.26
CA PRO A 171 1.31 -15.26 8.44
C PRO A 171 0.95 -14.07 9.35
N ASP A 172 1.83 -13.07 9.48
CA ASP A 172 1.50 -11.85 10.23
C ASP A 172 0.39 -11.04 9.55
N GLU A 173 0.38 -11.00 8.22
CA GLU A 173 -0.63 -10.29 7.41
C GLU A 173 -1.98 -11.03 7.42
N ASP A 174 -1.95 -12.37 7.38
CA ASP A 174 -3.14 -13.20 7.57
C ASP A 174 -3.81 -12.93 8.93
N PHE A 175 -3.00 -12.81 9.99
CA PHE A 175 -3.49 -12.41 11.30
C PHE A 175 -4.02 -10.98 11.31
N ALA A 176 -3.30 -10.03 10.70
CA ALA A 176 -3.68 -8.62 10.71
C ALA A 176 -5.00 -8.37 9.98
N GLU A 177 -5.16 -8.97 8.80
CA GLU A 177 -6.40 -8.94 8.04
C GLU A 177 -7.55 -9.62 8.82
N THR A 178 -7.29 -10.79 9.44
CA THR A 178 -8.30 -11.50 10.24
C THR A 178 -8.75 -10.68 11.45
N PHE A 179 -7.81 -10.04 12.14
CA PHE A 179 -8.10 -9.15 13.26
C PHE A 179 -8.91 -7.93 12.81
N ALA A 180 -8.55 -7.31 11.69
CA ALA A 180 -9.25 -6.15 11.19
C ALA A 180 -10.71 -6.46 10.79
N VAL A 181 -10.96 -7.63 10.18
CA VAL A 181 -12.32 -8.14 9.92
C VAL A 181 -13.08 -8.37 11.22
N TRP A 182 -12.46 -9.02 12.21
CA TRP A 182 -13.09 -9.29 13.51
C TRP A 182 -13.46 -8.00 14.26
N LEU A 183 -12.62 -6.97 14.20
CA LEU A 183 -12.81 -5.70 14.91
C LEU A 183 -13.82 -4.77 14.20
N THR A 184 -14.11 -5.00 12.92
CA THR A 184 -14.96 -4.10 12.13
C THR A 184 -16.40 -4.06 12.68
N PRO A 185 -16.90 -2.90 13.14
CA PRO A 185 -18.23 -2.80 13.72
C PRO A 185 -19.34 -3.15 12.73
N GLY A 186 -20.36 -3.84 13.22
CA GLY A 186 -21.55 -4.19 12.44
C GLY A 186 -21.35 -5.31 11.40
N LEU A 187 -20.13 -5.82 11.22
CA LEU A 187 -19.86 -6.94 10.34
C LEU A 187 -20.20 -8.27 11.03
N ASP A 188 -21.13 -9.04 10.44
CA ASP A 188 -21.45 -10.38 10.92
C ASP A 188 -20.52 -11.41 10.27
N TRP A 189 -19.25 -11.38 10.69
CA TRP A 189 -18.20 -12.24 10.13
C TRP A 189 -18.52 -13.74 10.27
N ARG A 190 -19.35 -14.14 11.25
CA ARG A 190 -19.79 -15.55 11.40
C ARG A 190 -20.67 -15.97 10.24
N LYS A 191 -21.58 -15.09 9.83
CA LYS A 191 -22.46 -15.29 8.69
C LYS A 191 -21.68 -15.16 7.37
N ASP A 192 -20.87 -14.13 7.23
CA ASP A 192 -20.18 -13.81 5.98
C ASP A 192 -19.13 -14.87 5.60
N TYR A 193 -18.45 -15.46 6.60
CA TYR A 193 -17.47 -16.53 6.41
C TYR A 193 -18.04 -17.93 6.72
N ALA A 194 -19.37 -18.09 6.79
CA ALA A 194 -19.99 -19.38 7.04
C ALA A 194 -19.55 -20.43 6.00
N GLY A 195 -19.02 -21.57 6.47
CA GLY A 195 -18.52 -22.65 5.63
C GLY A 195 -17.14 -22.39 4.99
N TRP A 196 -16.49 -21.26 5.30
CA TRP A 196 -15.12 -20.98 4.87
C TRP A 196 -14.12 -21.49 5.92
N PRO A 197 -12.97 -22.09 5.52
CA PRO A 197 -11.93 -22.43 6.47
C PRO A 197 -11.39 -21.22 7.26
N ALA A 198 -11.43 -20.00 6.68
CA ALA A 198 -11.06 -18.75 7.34
C ALA A 198 -11.87 -18.48 8.64
N LEU A 199 -13.10 -18.99 8.76
CA LEU A 199 -13.94 -18.81 9.94
C LEU A 199 -13.25 -19.29 11.22
N ARG A 200 -12.49 -20.38 11.14
CA ARG A 200 -11.72 -20.90 12.29
C ARG A 200 -10.67 -19.92 12.81
N LYS A 201 -10.10 -19.09 11.93
CA LYS A 201 -9.15 -18.05 12.31
C LYS A 201 -9.86 -16.89 13.01
N LEU A 202 -11.03 -16.48 12.50
CA LEU A 202 -11.86 -15.45 13.14
C LEU A 202 -12.34 -15.90 14.54
N GLU A 203 -12.80 -17.13 14.68
CA GLU A 203 -13.16 -17.72 15.98
C GLU A 203 -11.96 -17.75 16.93
N TYR A 204 -10.78 -18.09 16.42
CA TYR A 204 -9.55 -18.05 17.22
C TYR A 204 -9.18 -16.63 17.67
N VAL A 205 -9.27 -15.64 16.78
CA VAL A 205 -9.01 -14.23 17.13
C VAL A 205 -10.02 -13.75 18.18
N ASP A 206 -11.31 -14.09 18.05
CA ASP A 206 -12.34 -13.75 19.04
C ASP A 206 -12.01 -14.34 20.43
N GLU A 207 -11.66 -15.63 20.49
CA GLU A 207 -11.20 -16.27 21.74
C GLU A 207 -9.93 -15.61 22.29
N LEU A 208 -8.96 -15.33 21.42
CA LEU A 208 -7.69 -14.73 21.80
C LEU A 208 -7.89 -13.33 22.39
N MET A 209 -8.67 -12.47 21.74
CA MET A 209 -8.91 -11.10 22.21
C MET A 209 -9.73 -11.07 23.49
N ARG A 210 -10.73 -11.94 23.65
CA ARG A 210 -11.43 -12.11 24.94
C ARG A 210 -10.48 -12.50 26.07
N SER A 211 -9.47 -13.33 25.78
CA SER A 211 -8.46 -13.70 26.79
C SER A 211 -7.55 -12.54 27.21
N LEU A 212 -7.46 -11.48 26.39
CA LEU A 212 -6.69 -10.26 26.65
C LEU A 212 -7.53 -9.14 27.25
N ALA A 213 -8.87 -9.26 27.29
CA ALA A 213 -9.73 -8.25 27.86
C ALA A 213 -9.31 -7.91 29.31
N GLY A 214 -9.18 -6.63 29.60
CA GLY A 214 -8.69 -6.11 30.89
C GLY A 214 -7.20 -6.33 31.19
N ARG A 215 -6.43 -6.98 30.30
CA ARG A 215 -5.01 -7.28 30.53
C ARG A 215 -4.10 -6.23 29.89
N LEU A 216 -3.15 -5.74 30.69
CA LEU A 216 -2.10 -4.85 30.19
C LEU A 216 -1.16 -5.58 29.21
N PRO A 217 -0.58 -4.85 28.24
CA PRO A 217 0.43 -5.41 27.34
C PRO A 217 1.66 -5.89 28.11
N VAL A 218 2.32 -6.94 27.63
CA VAL A 218 3.48 -7.55 28.31
C VAL A 218 4.81 -6.96 27.82
N HIS A 219 4.81 -6.28 26.68
CA HIS A 219 6.00 -5.71 26.07
C HIS A 219 5.71 -4.33 25.47
N THR A 220 6.15 -3.28 26.17
CA THR A 220 5.96 -1.87 25.75
C THR A 220 7.29 -1.11 25.88
N PRO A 221 8.25 -1.35 24.97
CA PRO A 221 9.48 -0.57 24.96
C PRO A 221 9.15 0.89 24.72
N THR A 222 9.91 1.79 25.34
CA THR A 222 9.76 3.23 25.09
C THR A 222 10.12 3.53 23.65
N TYR A 223 9.17 4.07 22.89
CA TYR A 223 9.46 4.63 21.57
C TYR A 223 10.37 5.85 21.72
N ARG A 224 11.45 5.90 20.93
CA ARG A 224 12.33 7.06 20.83
C ARG A 224 12.29 7.57 19.40
N VAL A 225 11.87 8.82 19.23
CA VAL A 225 11.77 9.47 17.91
C VAL A 225 13.08 9.39 17.13
N ALA A 226 14.22 9.55 17.80
CA ALA A 226 15.54 9.49 17.19
C ALA A 226 15.88 8.12 16.55
N ASP A 227 15.26 7.03 17.02
CA ASP A 227 15.51 5.68 16.49
C ASP A 227 14.75 5.44 15.17
N TYR A 228 13.78 6.30 14.84
CA TYR A 228 12.92 6.20 13.64
C TYR A 228 12.79 7.57 12.94
N ASP A 229 13.94 8.16 12.58
CA ASP A 229 14.02 9.45 11.87
C ASP A 229 13.67 9.34 10.37
N CYS A 230 12.52 8.75 10.06
CA CYS A 230 12.02 8.58 8.68
C CYS A 230 11.63 9.92 8.02
N LEU A 231 11.37 10.96 8.81
CA LEU A 231 10.86 12.25 8.32
C LEU A 231 11.95 13.31 8.06
N ASN A 232 13.21 13.08 8.46
CA ASN A 232 14.32 14.00 8.17
C ASN A 232 14.88 13.77 6.75
N VAL A 233 13.97 13.86 5.78
CA VAL A 233 14.25 13.73 4.35
C VAL A 233 13.49 14.83 3.60
N LYS A 234 14.06 15.30 2.48
CA LYS A 234 13.34 16.21 1.58
C LYS A 234 12.18 15.48 0.90
N LEU A 235 11.05 16.15 0.71
CA LEU A 235 9.90 15.60 0.00
C LEU A 235 10.28 15.08 -1.40
N LYS A 236 11.11 15.81 -2.14
CA LYS A 236 11.66 15.36 -3.44
C LYS A 236 12.39 14.03 -3.35
N THR A 237 13.21 13.84 -2.32
CA THR A 237 13.98 12.62 -2.13
C THR A 237 13.07 11.47 -1.69
N TYR A 238 12.09 11.73 -0.82
CA TYR A 238 11.06 10.77 -0.45
C TYR A 238 10.31 10.27 -1.68
N TYR A 239 9.75 11.17 -2.50
CA TYR A 239 9.00 10.80 -3.70
C TYR A 239 9.86 10.10 -4.74
N ALA A 240 11.11 10.51 -4.93
CA ALA A 240 12.03 9.80 -5.82
C ALA A 240 12.28 8.35 -5.36
N ARG A 241 12.44 8.12 -4.05
CA ARG A 241 12.61 6.77 -3.48
C ARG A 241 11.32 5.95 -3.62
N LYS A 242 10.17 6.54 -3.26
CA LYS A 242 8.87 5.87 -3.32
C LYS A 242 8.47 5.50 -4.75
N ARG A 243 8.77 6.36 -5.74
CA ARG A 243 8.66 6.05 -7.17
C ARG A 243 9.55 4.91 -7.58
N LYS A 244 10.83 4.94 -7.18
CA LYS A 244 11.80 3.87 -7.47
C LYS A 244 11.33 2.49 -6.97
N LEU A 245 10.75 2.45 -5.77
CA LEU A 245 10.21 1.22 -5.15
C LEU A 245 8.94 0.69 -5.84
N ASN A 246 8.16 1.60 -6.45
CA ASN A 246 6.89 1.32 -7.09
C ASN A 246 6.95 1.49 -8.62
N GLU A 247 8.15 1.41 -9.22
CA GLU A 247 8.39 1.71 -10.64
C GLU A 247 7.35 1.02 -11.54
N ASP A 248 7.06 -0.27 -11.30
CA ASP A 248 6.12 -1.08 -12.09
C ASP A 248 4.66 -0.60 -12.08
N THR A 249 4.27 0.27 -11.13
CA THR A 249 2.89 0.77 -10.95
C THR A 249 2.66 2.07 -11.74
N TYR A 250 3.72 2.75 -12.18
CA TYR A 250 3.60 4.05 -12.83
C TYR A 250 3.31 3.98 -14.34
N PRO A 251 2.54 4.93 -14.89
CA PRO A 251 2.21 4.96 -16.33
C PRO A 251 3.43 5.02 -17.25
N ASP A 252 4.52 5.64 -16.82
CA ASP A 252 5.74 5.85 -17.60
C ASP A 252 6.77 4.71 -17.52
N PHE A 253 6.51 3.71 -16.68
CA PHE A 253 7.41 2.58 -16.48
C PHE A 253 7.80 1.86 -17.78
N TYR A 254 6.82 1.68 -18.67
CA TYR A 254 7.06 1.03 -19.97
C TYR A 254 7.54 1.99 -21.04
N ASP A 255 7.77 3.27 -20.78
CA ASP A 255 8.03 4.26 -21.83
C ASP A 255 9.24 3.89 -22.69
N ALA A 256 10.31 3.43 -22.05
CA ALA A 256 11.50 3.00 -22.77
C ALA A 256 11.22 1.77 -23.65
N ASP A 257 10.47 0.79 -23.12
CA ASP A 257 10.08 -0.42 -23.86
C ASP A 257 9.12 -0.09 -25.00
N LEU A 258 8.16 0.82 -24.78
CA LEU A 258 7.22 1.29 -25.78
C LEU A 258 7.93 2.09 -26.88
N ARG A 259 8.88 2.96 -26.53
CA ARG A 259 9.72 3.68 -27.51
C ARG A 259 10.57 2.71 -28.34
N GLN A 260 11.08 1.64 -27.72
CA GLN A 260 11.81 0.60 -28.46
C GLN A 260 10.87 -0.23 -29.35
N LEU A 261 9.67 -0.57 -28.86
CA LEU A 261 8.69 -1.40 -29.55
C LEU A 261 8.01 -0.65 -30.71
N PHE A 262 7.84 0.66 -30.58
CA PHE A 262 7.20 1.56 -31.54
C PHE A 262 8.15 2.71 -31.92
N ALA A 263 9.29 2.35 -32.50
CA ALA A 263 10.38 3.27 -32.82
C ALA A 263 10.24 4.01 -34.17
N ALA A 264 9.12 3.85 -34.89
CA ALA A 264 8.99 4.45 -36.20
C ALA A 264 8.84 5.98 -36.09
N PRO A 265 9.51 6.79 -36.93
CA PRO A 265 9.41 8.25 -36.88
C PRO A 265 8.06 8.76 -37.39
N ALA A 266 7.41 7.99 -38.26
CA ALA A 266 6.10 8.27 -38.83
C ALA A 266 5.40 6.96 -39.22
N GLY A 267 4.09 7.02 -39.47
CA GLY A 267 3.30 5.86 -39.86
C GLY A 267 1.94 5.86 -39.18
N ILE A 268 1.44 4.68 -38.85
CA ILE A 268 0.20 4.55 -38.07
C ILE A 268 0.51 4.85 -36.61
N LYS A 269 -0.35 5.60 -35.92
CA LYS A 269 -0.24 5.78 -34.46
C LYS A 269 -0.22 4.41 -33.77
N ALA A 270 0.76 4.18 -32.90
CA ALA A 270 0.90 2.92 -32.18
C ALA A 270 -0.36 2.55 -31.38
N SER A 271 -1.04 3.56 -30.83
CA SER A 271 -2.34 3.39 -30.16
C SER A 271 -3.45 2.90 -31.09
N ALA A 272 -3.54 3.43 -32.31
CA ALA A 272 -4.52 3.01 -33.32
C ALA A 272 -4.23 1.58 -33.78
N TYR A 273 -2.95 1.25 -33.96
CA TYR A 273 -2.51 -0.11 -34.24
C TYR A 273 -2.90 -1.09 -33.12
N LEU A 274 -2.63 -0.76 -31.85
CA LEU A 274 -3.00 -1.59 -30.70
C LEU A 274 -4.52 -1.77 -30.57
N ARG A 275 -5.31 -0.71 -30.79
CA ARG A 275 -6.78 -0.79 -30.82
C ARG A 275 -7.27 -1.71 -31.93
N ARG A 276 -6.69 -1.63 -33.13
CA ARG A 276 -7.03 -2.48 -34.28
C ARG A 276 -6.72 -3.94 -34.02
N GLN A 277 -5.56 -4.25 -33.42
CA GLN A 277 -5.14 -5.63 -33.13
C GLN A 277 -5.67 -6.17 -31.80
N ARG A 278 -6.41 -5.37 -31.02
CA ARG A 278 -6.82 -5.66 -29.64
C ARG A 278 -7.33 -7.08 -29.44
N ARG A 279 -8.31 -7.51 -30.24
CA ARG A 279 -8.93 -8.84 -30.10
C ARG A 279 -7.94 -9.97 -30.34
N ARG A 280 -7.06 -9.83 -31.34
CA ARG A 280 -6.04 -10.84 -31.68
C ARG A 280 -4.98 -10.94 -30.60
N LEU A 281 -4.44 -9.80 -30.16
CA LEU A 281 -3.46 -9.74 -29.06
C LEU A 281 -4.02 -10.35 -27.78
N LEU A 282 -5.22 -9.95 -27.39
CA LEU A 282 -5.86 -10.39 -26.15
C LEU A 282 -6.10 -11.92 -26.16
N ASN A 283 -6.62 -12.46 -27.27
CA ASN A 283 -6.82 -13.90 -27.40
C ASN A 283 -5.49 -14.68 -27.38
N ALA A 284 -4.47 -14.23 -28.12
CA ALA A 284 -3.18 -14.88 -28.17
C ALA A 284 -2.50 -14.92 -26.78
N VAL A 285 -2.48 -13.78 -26.08
CA VAL A 285 -1.91 -13.68 -24.74
C VAL A 285 -2.67 -14.55 -23.75
N CYS A 286 -4.01 -14.46 -23.69
CA CYS A 286 -4.80 -15.23 -22.72
C CYS A 286 -4.70 -16.75 -22.94
N GLN A 287 -4.59 -17.19 -24.19
CA GLN A 287 -4.46 -18.61 -24.52
C GLN A 287 -3.20 -19.23 -23.90
N TRP A 288 -2.06 -18.53 -23.96
CA TRP A 288 -0.77 -19.07 -23.52
C TRP A 288 -0.43 -18.74 -22.07
N THR A 289 -1.04 -17.69 -21.50
CA THR A 289 -0.84 -17.28 -20.10
C THR A 289 -1.87 -17.89 -19.14
N ASN A 290 -2.93 -18.50 -19.66
CA ASN A 290 -4.11 -18.95 -18.92
C ASN A 290 -4.82 -17.83 -18.13
N GLU A 291 -4.59 -16.57 -18.51
CA GLU A 291 -5.16 -15.41 -17.82
C GLU A 291 -6.55 -15.03 -18.25
N LYS A 292 -7.25 -14.37 -17.32
CA LYS A 292 -8.56 -13.80 -17.62
C LYS A 292 -8.41 -12.63 -18.59
N LYS A 293 -9.37 -12.51 -19.49
CA LYS A 293 -9.41 -11.44 -20.49
C LYS A 293 -9.41 -10.04 -19.88
N PHE A 294 -9.98 -9.85 -18.69
CA PHE A 294 -10.18 -8.54 -18.09
C PHE A 294 -8.87 -7.85 -17.65
N PRO A 295 -7.98 -8.45 -16.83
CA PRO A 295 -6.69 -7.86 -16.48
C PRO A 295 -5.79 -7.56 -17.69
N VAL A 296 -5.69 -8.50 -18.64
CA VAL A 296 -4.91 -8.30 -19.88
C VAL A 296 -5.47 -7.13 -20.71
N ASN A 297 -6.79 -6.98 -20.72
CA ASN A 297 -7.45 -5.88 -21.41
C ASN A 297 -7.20 -4.52 -20.74
N GLN A 298 -7.12 -4.48 -19.41
CA GLN A 298 -6.77 -3.26 -18.67
C GLN A 298 -5.32 -2.84 -18.94
N LEU A 299 -4.38 -3.79 -18.91
CA LEU A 299 -2.99 -3.55 -19.27
C LEU A 299 -2.90 -2.99 -20.70
N LEU A 300 -3.53 -3.66 -21.67
CA LEU A 300 -3.50 -3.23 -23.06
C LEU A 300 -4.11 -1.83 -23.24
N ALA A 301 -5.17 -1.49 -22.51
CA ALA A 301 -5.75 -0.15 -22.51
C ALA A 301 -4.78 0.90 -21.94
N ARG A 302 -4.05 0.58 -20.87
CA ARG A 302 -3.03 1.44 -20.27
C ARG A 302 -1.88 1.71 -21.24
N LEU A 303 -1.30 0.64 -21.82
CA LEU A 303 -0.24 0.76 -22.83
C LEU A 303 -0.70 1.55 -24.06
N THR A 304 -1.93 1.33 -24.52
CA THR A 304 -2.52 2.06 -25.65
C THR A 304 -2.58 3.57 -25.37
N ARG A 305 -3.04 3.95 -24.18
CA ARG A 305 -3.10 5.36 -23.76
C ARG A 305 -1.70 5.96 -23.68
N ARG A 306 -0.74 5.22 -23.12
CA ARG A 306 0.64 5.70 -23.01
C ARG A 306 1.31 5.90 -24.38
N CYS A 307 1.05 5.02 -25.34
CA CYS A 307 1.50 5.21 -26.72
C CYS A 307 0.96 6.50 -27.36
N ASP A 308 -0.29 6.89 -27.06
CA ASP A 308 -0.86 8.15 -27.53
C ASP A 308 -0.15 9.36 -26.89
N GLU A 309 0.06 9.33 -25.57
CA GLU A 309 0.75 10.40 -24.83
C GLU A 309 2.20 10.61 -25.29
N LEU A 310 2.89 9.52 -25.63
CA LEU A 310 4.26 9.54 -26.13
C LEU A 310 4.36 9.89 -27.63
N GLY A 311 3.25 9.95 -28.35
CA GLY A 311 3.23 10.22 -29.79
C GLY A 311 3.91 9.13 -30.64
N LEU A 312 3.82 7.85 -30.22
CA LEU A 312 4.53 6.74 -30.87
C LEU A 312 3.86 6.28 -32.16
N HIS A 313 4.67 5.83 -33.12
CA HIS A 313 4.21 5.37 -34.42
C HIS A 313 4.78 3.99 -34.77
N VAL A 314 4.12 3.34 -35.72
CA VAL A 314 4.51 2.05 -36.28
C VAL A 314 4.44 2.08 -37.79
N LEU A 315 5.40 1.42 -38.45
CA LEU A 315 5.38 1.23 -39.90
C LEU A 315 4.17 0.37 -40.28
N ASN A 316 3.53 0.68 -41.41
CA ASN A 316 2.28 0.06 -41.82
C ASN A 316 2.47 -1.40 -42.29
N ASP A 317 3.68 -1.75 -42.68
CA ASP A 317 4.06 -2.96 -43.41
C ASP A 317 5.02 -3.88 -42.64
N ASP A 318 5.29 -3.63 -41.37
CA ASP A 318 6.16 -4.50 -40.58
C ASP A 318 5.46 -5.82 -40.21
N PRO A 319 5.83 -6.97 -40.83
CA PRO A 319 5.15 -8.23 -40.61
C PRO A 319 5.48 -8.87 -39.24
N GLN A 320 6.52 -8.38 -38.56
CA GLN A 320 7.00 -8.89 -37.27
C GLN A 320 6.42 -8.10 -36.08
N GLN A 321 5.71 -6.99 -36.34
CA GLN A 321 5.23 -6.15 -35.25
C GLN A 321 4.21 -6.85 -34.35
N ASP A 322 3.27 -7.62 -34.94
CA ASP A 322 2.28 -8.38 -34.19
C ASP A 322 2.99 -9.37 -33.24
N PHE A 323 4.09 -9.98 -33.68
CA PHE A 323 4.89 -10.92 -32.89
C PHE A 323 5.59 -10.21 -31.72
N ARG A 324 6.30 -9.11 -31.98
CA ARG A 324 7.02 -8.35 -30.92
C ARG A 324 6.07 -7.82 -29.86
N VAL A 325 4.92 -7.28 -30.27
CA VAL A 325 3.90 -6.76 -29.35
C VAL A 325 3.27 -7.88 -28.53
N THR A 326 2.96 -9.02 -29.16
CA THR A 326 2.43 -10.19 -28.44
C THR A 326 3.43 -10.72 -27.43
N ALA A 327 4.71 -10.84 -27.81
CA ALA A 327 5.78 -11.28 -26.91
C ALA A 327 5.94 -10.33 -25.72
N PHE A 328 5.99 -9.02 -25.97
CA PHE A 328 6.08 -8.01 -24.92
C PHE A 328 4.91 -8.08 -23.94
N ILE A 329 3.66 -8.08 -24.43
CA ILE A 329 2.48 -8.16 -23.56
C ILE A 329 2.45 -9.49 -22.80
N THR A 330 2.83 -10.60 -23.44
CA THR A 330 2.92 -11.90 -22.78
C THR A 330 3.94 -11.87 -21.65
N THR A 331 5.13 -11.30 -21.88
CA THR A 331 6.16 -11.14 -20.84
C THR A 331 5.64 -10.29 -19.68
N LEU A 332 4.95 -9.18 -19.97
CA LEU A 332 4.35 -8.34 -18.93
C LEU A 332 3.30 -9.11 -18.13
N VAL A 333 2.34 -9.74 -18.80
CA VAL A 333 1.31 -10.55 -18.15
C VAL A 333 1.97 -11.65 -17.31
N MET A 334 2.88 -12.43 -17.87
CA MET A 334 3.56 -13.48 -17.11
C MET A 334 4.37 -12.94 -15.93
N ASN A 335 5.07 -11.81 -16.07
CA ASN A 335 5.78 -11.18 -14.95
C ASN A 335 4.82 -10.72 -13.85
N TYR A 336 3.65 -10.18 -14.23
CA TYR A 336 2.56 -9.89 -13.29
C TYR A 336 2.04 -11.14 -12.59
N LEU A 337 1.86 -12.25 -13.31
CA LEU A 337 1.47 -13.52 -12.69
C LEU A 337 2.53 -14.10 -11.77
N PHE A 338 3.80 -13.92 -12.12
CA PHE A 338 4.90 -14.51 -11.38
C PHE A 338 5.30 -13.70 -10.16
N THR A 339 5.06 -12.38 -10.17
CA THR A 339 5.56 -11.46 -9.13
C THR A 339 4.50 -10.58 -8.48
N GLY A 340 3.23 -10.66 -8.93
CA GLY A 340 2.16 -9.72 -8.53
C GLY A 340 2.35 -8.31 -9.08
N ARG A 341 3.44 -8.06 -9.82
CA ARG A 341 3.82 -6.78 -10.40
C ARG A 341 4.29 -6.97 -11.83
N PHE A 342 4.08 -5.99 -12.68
CA PHE A 342 4.58 -6.08 -14.05
C PHE A 342 6.07 -5.72 -14.12
N LYS A 343 6.94 -6.58 -13.60
CA LYS A 343 8.40 -6.35 -13.59
C LYS A 343 9.03 -6.56 -14.95
N ARG A 344 10.21 -5.96 -15.18
CA ARG A 344 11.16 -6.43 -16.19
C ARG A 344 11.88 -7.67 -15.68
N THR A 345 11.99 -8.70 -16.51
CA THR A 345 12.99 -9.74 -16.31
C THR A 345 14.34 -9.15 -16.72
N LYS A 346 15.33 -9.20 -15.81
CA LYS A 346 16.71 -8.81 -16.14
C LYS A 346 17.31 -9.78 -17.14
#